data_AF-N1ZCF1-F1
#
_entry.id   AF-N1ZCF1-F1
#
_cell.length_a   1.000
_cell.length_b   1.000
_cell.length_c   1.000
_cell.angle_alpha   90.00
_cell.angle_beta   90.00
_cell.angle_gamma   90.00
#
_symmetry.space_group_name_H-M   'P 1'
#
loop_
_entity.id
_entity.type
_entity.pdbx_description
1 polymer ?
#
loop_
_entity_poly.entity_id
_entity_poly.type
_entity_poly.pdbx_seq_one_letter_code
_entity_poly.pdbx_strand_id
1 'polypeptide(L)'
;MAICQYEFQFEDEFMKTIENEISKLLHIPMNDMIKKDFKNETLIIRKATKNNYILFLAHEASLLYLVIIRCNTIYENEIQKILFNICDEIEEEYNEDHKKEVVNVFGNERTFLKDLEKMYNISALFDIEVS
;
A
#
# COMPACT_ATOMS: atom_id res chain seq x y z
N MET A 1 -2.85 -17.70 8.97
CA MET A 1 -1.77 -16.78 9.37
C MET A 1 -2.42 -15.47 9.79
N ALA A 2 -1.89 -14.77 10.78
CA ALA A 2 -2.40 -13.44 11.12
C ALA A 2 -1.88 -12.43 10.09
N ILE A 3 -2.78 -11.55 9.63
CA ILE A 3 -2.54 -10.56 8.57
C ILE A 3 -2.59 -9.16 9.18
N CYS A 4 -1.74 -8.27 8.70
CA CYS A 4 -1.89 -6.84 8.87
C CYS A 4 -2.10 -6.17 7.50
N GLN A 5 -2.88 -5.09 7.52
CA GLN A 5 -3.17 -4.29 6.35
C GLN A 5 -3.06 -2.82 6.73
N TYR A 6 -2.36 -2.05 5.92
CA TYR A 6 -2.23 -0.62 6.09
C TYR A 6 -2.60 0.08 4.79
N GLU A 7 -3.28 1.21 4.90
CA GLU A 7 -3.78 1.96 3.75
C GLU A 7 -3.57 3.46 3.97
N PHE A 8 -2.89 4.14 3.04
CA PHE A 8 -2.48 5.53 3.17
C PHE A 8 -2.52 6.27 1.85
N GLN A 9 -2.50 7.60 1.91
CA GLN A 9 -2.24 8.44 0.75
C GLN A 9 -0.91 9.15 0.96
N PHE A 10 -0.01 9.04 -0.01
CA PHE A 10 1.30 9.70 0.01
C PHE A 10 1.51 10.50 -1.27
N GLU A 11 2.31 11.57 -1.18
CA GLU A 11 2.83 12.24 -2.37
C GLU A 11 3.83 11.35 -3.13
N ASP A 12 3.94 11.60 -4.44
CA ASP A 12 4.81 10.85 -5.37
C ASP A 12 6.26 10.70 -4.89
N GLU A 13 6.79 11.70 -4.15
CA GLU A 13 8.17 11.71 -3.70
C GLU A 13 8.52 10.61 -2.70
N PHE A 14 7.56 10.20 -1.86
CA PHE A 14 7.75 9.11 -0.90
C PHE A 14 7.56 7.73 -1.52
N MET A 15 7.05 7.67 -2.76
CA MET A 15 6.61 6.39 -3.33
C MET A 15 7.73 5.42 -3.59
N LYS A 16 8.87 5.93 -4.07
CA LYS A 16 10.06 5.12 -4.33
C LYS A 16 10.64 4.56 -3.03
N THR A 17 10.60 5.30 -1.93
CA THR A 17 11.09 4.85 -0.62
C THR A 17 10.21 3.72 -0.10
N ILE A 18 8.89 3.91 -0.12
CA ILE A 18 7.90 2.90 0.28
C ILE A 18 8.06 1.64 -0.57
N GLU A 19 8.09 1.78 -1.89
CA GLU A 19 8.22 0.66 -2.82
C GLU A 19 9.48 -0.18 -2.51
N ASN A 20 10.63 0.48 -2.34
CA ASN A 20 11.91 -0.21 -2.13
C ASN A 20 11.99 -0.89 -0.76
N GLU A 21 11.71 -0.15 0.32
CA GLU A 21 11.87 -0.66 1.68
C GLU A 21 10.88 -1.78 1.98
N ILE A 22 9.61 -1.61 1.61
CA ILE A 22 8.56 -2.60 1.87
C ILE A 22 8.75 -3.82 0.97
N SER A 23 9.10 -3.65 -0.31
CA SER A 23 9.32 -4.82 -1.17
C SER A 23 10.53 -5.63 -0.74
N LYS A 24 11.60 -4.97 -0.27
CA LYS A 24 12.77 -5.64 0.29
C LYS A 24 12.40 -6.42 1.55
N LEU A 25 11.64 -5.82 2.46
CA LEU A 25 11.18 -6.48 3.69
C LEU A 25 10.30 -7.71 3.40
N LEU A 26 9.39 -7.57 2.43
CA LEU A 26 8.44 -8.62 2.05
C LEU A 26 9.01 -9.62 1.03
N HIS A 27 10.29 -9.49 0.66
CA HIS A 27 10.97 -10.31 -0.34
C HIS A 27 10.22 -10.36 -1.69
N ILE A 28 9.62 -9.24 -2.09
CA ILE A 28 8.89 -9.11 -3.35
C ILE A 28 9.90 -8.81 -4.48
N PRO A 29 9.95 -9.62 -5.56
CA PRO A 29 10.86 -9.36 -6.67
C PRO A 29 10.56 -8.02 -7.35
N MET A 30 11.60 -7.20 -7.57
CA MET A 30 11.51 -5.91 -8.27
C MET A 30 11.02 -6.03 -9.72
N ASN A 31 11.09 -7.22 -10.31
CA ASN A 31 10.66 -7.45 -11.69
C ASN A 31 9.19 -7.87 -11.79
N ASP A 32 8.54 -8.24 -10.68
CA ASP A 32 7.17 -8.77 -10.66
C ASP A 32 6.14 -7.65 -10.40
N MET A 33 6.20 -6.62 -11.24
CA MET A 33 5.22 -5.53 -11.25
C MET A 33 4.10 -5.86 -12.23
N ILE A 34 2.85 -5.82 -11.76
CA ILE A 34 1.67 -5.93 -12.61
C ILE A 34 0.95 -4.59 -12.61
N LYS A 35 0.80 -4.00 -13.80
CA LYS A 35 0.13 -2.71 -14.01
C LYS A 35 -1.18 -2.90 -14.76
N LYS A 36 -2.22 -2.17 -14.35
CA LYS A 36 -3.53 -2.10 -15.01
C LYS A 36 -3.99 -0.65 -15.09
N ASP A 37 -4.20 -0.19 -16.32
CA ASP A 37 -4.67 1.16 -16.60
C ASP A 37 -6.19 1.18 -16.75
N PHE A 38 -6.81 2.16 -16.10
CA PHE A 38 -8.19 2.58 -16.25
C PHE A 38 -8.19 4.02 -16.75
N LYS A 39 -9.36 4.53 -17.14
CA LYS A 39 -9.47 5.79 -17.90
C LYS A 39 -8.65 6.96 -17.34
N ASN A 40 -8.67 7.15 -16.02
CA ASN A 40 -7.94 8.23 -15.33
C ASN A 40 -7.08 7.70 -14.17
N GLU A 41 -7.00 6.38 -14.02
CA GLU A 41 -6.44 5.73 -12.84
C GLU A 41 -5.53 4.59 -13.25
N THR A 42 -4.43 4.41 -12.54
CA THR A 42 -3.51 3.29 -12.73
C THR A 42 -3.42 2.50 -11.44
N LEU A 43 -3.72 1.20 -11.50
CA LEU A 43 -3.41 0.26 -10.43
C LEU A 43 -2.09 -0.45 -10.73
N ILE A 44 -1.19 -0.45 -9.74
CA ILE A 44 0.10 -1.13 -9.81
C ILE A 44 0.19 -2.04 -8.60
N ILE A 45 0.48 -3.32 -8.80
CA ILE A 45 0.71 -4.25 -7.70
C ILE A 45 2.08 -4.91 -7.82
N ARG A 46 2.69 -5.13 -6.65
CA ARG A 46 3.83 -6.02 -6.46
C ARG A 46 3.46 -7.03 -5.39
N LYS A 47 3.69 -8.32 -5.63
CA LYS A 47 3.29 -9.36 -4.68
C LYS A 47 4.30 -10.49 -4.59
N ALA A 48 4.47 -11.04 -3.39
CA ALA A 48 5.15 -12.31 -3.15
C ALA A 48 4.13 -13.46 -3.04
N THR A 49 2.95 -13.17 -2.48
CA THR A 49 1.84 -14.13 -2.34
C THR A 49 0.50 -13.40 -2.44
N LYS A 50 -0.63 -14.11 -2.33
CA LYS A 50 -1.97 -13.50 -2.31
C LYS A 50 -2.22 -12.58 -1.11
N ASN A 51 -1.43 -12.70 -0.05
CA ASN A 51 -1.56 -11.93 1.19
C ASN A 51 -0.32 -11.09 1.53
N ASN A 52 0.74 -11.15 0.72
CA ASN A 52 1.96 -10.37 0.88
C ASN A 52 2.15 -9.54 -0.39
N TYR A 53 1.68 -8.30 -0.37
CA TYR A 53 1.71 -7.42 -1.52
C TYR A 53 1.70 -5.94 -1.12
N ILE A 54 2.07 -5.11 -2.11
CA ILE A 54 1.88 -3.67 -2.10
C ILE A 54 1.06 -3.33 -3.34
N LEU A 55 -0.04 -2.61 -3.16
CA LEU A 55 -0.92 -2.12 -4.22
C LEU A 55 -0.91 -0.58 -4.19
N PHE A 56 -0.67 0.02 -5.35
CA PHE A 56 -0.70 1.45 -5.55
C PHE A 56 -1.85 1.81 -6.49
N LEU A 57 -2.57 2.88 -6.18
CA LEU A 57 -3.51 3.55 -7.08
C LEU A 57 -3.01 4.97 -7.32
N ALA A 58 -2.74 5.27 -8.58
CA ALA A 58 -2.42 6.60 -9.07
C ALA A 58 -3.61 7.17 -9.82
N HIS A 59 -3.90 8.46 -9.65
CA HIS A 59 -4.87 9.18 -10.49
C HIS A 59 -4.12 10.19 -11.35
N GLU A 60 -4.40 10.26 -12.65
CA GLU A 60 -3.62 11.07 -13.62
C GLU A 60 -3.56 12.58 -13.28
N ALA A 61 -4.55 13.08 -12.56
CA ALA A 61 -4.64 14.48 -12.14
C ALA A 61 -4.17 14.75 -10.70
N SER A 62 -3.55 13.76 -10.04
CA SER A 62 -3.17 13.83 -8.62
C SER A 62 -1.69 13.50 -8.43
N LEU A 63 -1.01 14.24 -7.55
CA LEU A 63 0.31 13.85 -7.03
C LEU A 63 0.22 12.90 -5.84
N LEU A 64 -1.00 12.68 -5.32
CA LEU A 64 -1.27 11.73 -4.24
C LEU A 64 -1.58 10.34 -4.81
N TYR A 65 -0.93 9.36 -4.22
CA TYR A 65 -1.09 7.93 -4.49
C TYR A 65 -1.67 7.25 -3.28
N LEU A 66 -2.71 6.44 -3.50
CA LEU A 66 -3.15 5.50 -2.47
C LEU A 66 -2.22 4.29 -2.47
N VAL A 67 -1.75 3.93 -1.28
CA VAL A 67 -0.86 2.81 -1.01
C VAL A 67 -1.55 1.84 -0.08
N ILE A 68 -1.59 0.57 -0.47
CA ILE A 68 -2.13 -0.51 0.35
C ILE A 68 -1.05 -1.56 0.53
N ILE A 69 -0.64 -1.79 1.77
CA ILE A 69 0.32 -2.82 2.15
C ILE A 69 -0.45 -3.91 2.88
N ARG A 70 -0.37 -5.14 2.39
CA ARG A 70 -0.93 -6.32 3.08
C ARG A 70 0.17 -7.34 3.26
N CYS A 71 0.36 -7.81 4.49
CA CYS A 71 1.37 -8.81 4.79
C CYS A 71 1.06 -9.62 6.05
N ASN A 72 1.85 -10.66 6.29
CA ASN A 72 1.84 -11.39 7.55
C ASN A 72 2.26 -10.49 8.72
N THR A 73 1.61 -10.63 9.87
CA THR A 73 1.91 -9.83 11.09
C THR A 73 3.32 -9.99 11.62
N ILE A 74 4.08 -10.99 11.18
CA ILE A 74 5.51 -11.12 11.50
C ILE A 74 6.33 -9.91 11.06
N TYR A 75 5.84 -9.13 10.09
CA TYR A 75 6.49 -7.91 9.58
C TYR A 75 5.90 -6.63 10.18
N GLU A 76 4.91 -6.71 11.06
CA GLU A 76 4.11 -5.56 11.49
C GLU A 76 4.96 -4.44 12.11
N ASN A 77 5.91 -4.80 12.98
CA ASN A 77 6.77 -3.82 13.66
C ASN A 77 7.70 -3.11 12.67
N GLU A 78 8.25 -3.84 11.71
CA GLU A 78 9.14 -3.33 10.68
C GLU A 78 8.41 -2.42 9.70
N ILE A 79 7.19 -2.80 9.30
CA ILE A 79 6.30 -1.96 8.48
C ILE A 79 5.99 -0.66 9.21
N GLN A 80 5.57 -0.72 10.47
CA GLN A 80 5.27 0.48 11.26
C GLN A 80 6.48 1.40 11.39
N LYS A 81 7.68 0.86 11.63
CA LYS A 81 8.92 1.66 11.67
C LYS A 81 9.18 2.40 10.36
N ILE A 82 9.03 1.72 9.22
CA ILE A 82 9.22 2.35 7.90
C ILE A 82 8.19 3.48 7.71
N LEU A 83 6.93 3.22 8.04
CA LEU A 83 5.85 4.20 7.87
C LEU A 83 6.00 5.39 8.82
N PHE A 84 6.41 5.17 10.07
CA PHE A 84 6.65 6.24 11.02
C PHE A 84 7.83 7.12 10.61
N ASN A 85 8.91 6.54 10.09
CA ASN A 85 10.03 7.33 9.55
C ASN A 85 9.57 8.23 8.39
N ILE A 86 8.71 7.72 7.50
CA ILE A 86 8.14 8.54 6.42
C ILE A 86 7.23 9.64 6.99
N CYS A 87 6.44 9.34 8.03
CA CYS A 87 5.65 10.36 8.70
C CYS A 87 6.54 11.44 9.36
N ASP A 88 7.70 11.06 9.92
CA ASP A 88 8.69 12.01 10.46
C ASP A 88 9.22 12.94 9.34
N GLU A 89 9.56 12.38 8.17
CA GLU A 89 10.00 13.17 7.00
C GLU A 89 8.91 14.16 6.54
N ILE A 90 7.65 13.72 6.46
CA ILE A 90 6.51 14.60 6.10
C ILE A 90 6.30 15.69 7.15
N GLU A 91 6.40 15.34 8.45
CA GLU A 91 6.25 16.32 9.54
C GLU A 91 7.37 17.38 9.49
N GLU A 92 8.60 16.99 9.13
CA GLU A 92 9.72 17.93 8.96
C GLU A 92 9.56 18.87 7.76
N GLU A 93 9.02 18.38 6.63
CA GLU A 93 8.89 19.15 5.40
C GLU A 93 7.62 20.02 5.36
N TYR A 94 6.50 19.48 5.84
CA TYR A 94 5.16 20.06 5.69
C TYR A 94 4.51 20.45 7.02
N ASN A 95 5.10 20.09 8.17
CA ASN A 95 4.55 20.32 9.51
C ASN A 95 3.16 19.65 9.69
N GLU A 96 3.01 18.45 9.10
CA GLU A 96 1.81 17.61 9.16
C GLU A 96 2.12 16.25 9.83
N ASP A 97 1.43 15.90 10.93
CA ASP A 97 1.61 14.63 11.66
C ASP A 97 0.59 13.57 11.23
N HIS A 98 1.05 12.61 10.43
CA HIS A 98 0.26 11.48 9.93
C HIS A 98 0.45 10.17 10.73
N LYS A 99 1.22 10.15 11.82
CA LYS A 99 1.53 8.90 12.55
C LYS A 99 0.27 8.19 13.06
N LYS A 100 -0.77 8.95 13.39
CA LYS A 100 -2.06 8.41 13.86
C LYS A 100 -2.83 7.66 12.78
N GLU A 101 -2.50 7.88 11.52
CA GLU A 101 -3.09 7.18 10.38
C GLU A 101 -2.46 5.78 10.22
N VAL A 102 -1.28 5.55 10.82
CA VAL A 102 -0.58 4.26 10.77
C VAL A 102 -1.25 3.25 11.70
N VAL A 103 -2.38 2.73 11.22
CA VAL A 103 -3.20 1.74 11.93
C VAL A 103 -3.42 0.51 11.07
N ASN A 104 -3.36 -0.66 11.70
CA ASN A 104 -3.72 -1.91 11.05
C ASN A 104 -5.24 -1.94 10.82
N VAL A 105 -5.66 -1.81 9.56
CA VAL A 105 -7.06 -1.81 9.14
C VAL A 105 -7.58 -3.20 8.74
N PHE A 106 -6.79 -4.25 8.93
CA PHE A 106 -7.22 -5.61 8.62
C PHE A 106 -8.46 -5.98 9.45
N GLY A 107 -9.50 -6.48 8.78
CA GLY A 107 -10.79 -6.80 9.39
C GLY A 107 -11.78 -5.63 9.48
N ASN A 108 -11.37 -4.39 9.20
CA ASN A 108 -12.29 -3.26 9.15
C ASN A 108 -13.33 -3.42 8.02
N GLU A 109 -14.57 -3.01 8.27
CA GLU A 109 -15.65 -3.13 7.27
C GLU A 109 -15.45 -2.20 6.07
N ARG A 110 -14.86 -1.03 6.31
CA ARG A 110 -14.63 0.03 5.33
C ARG A 110 -13.14 0.26 5.18
N THR A 111 -12.60 -0.13 4.03
CA THR A 111 -11.21 0.06 3.66
C THR A 111 -11.15 0.37 2.17
N PHE A 112 -10.12 1.10 1.73
CA PHE A 112 -9.86 1.37 0.33
C PHE A 112 -9.70 0.08 -0.48
N LEU A 113 -9.07 -0.96 0.07
CA LEU A 113 -8.95 -2.25 -0.63
C LEU A 113 -10.32 -2.83 -0.99
N LYS A 114 -11.28 -2.79 -0.06
CA LYS A 114 -12.65 -3.28 -0.30
C LYS A 114 -13.41 -2.43 -1.30
N ASP A 115 -13.15 -1.13 -1.34
CA ASP A 115 -13.77 -0.25 -2.32
C ASP A 115 -13.17 -0.46 -3.72
N LEU A 116 -11.85 -0.65 -3.83
CA LEU A 116 -11.19 -1.06 -5.07
C LEU A 116 -11.71 -2.40 -5.59
N GLU A 117 -11.98 -3.35 -4.69
CA GLU A 117 -12.59 -4.63 -5.08
C GLU A 117 -13.98 -4.47 -5.68
N LYS A 118 -14.84 -3.64 -5.10
CA LYS A 118 -16.17 -3.36 -5.66
C LYS A 118 -16.10 -2.68 -7.03
N MET A 119 -15.13 -1.78 -7.21
CA MET A 119 -14.99 -1.00 -8.44
C MET A 119 -14.33 -1.80 -9.57
N TYR A 120 -13.29 -2.57 -9.26
CA TYR A 120 -12.40 -3.14 -10.25
C TYR A 120 -12.25 -4.66 -10.19
N ASN A 121 -12.80 -5.34 -9.18
CA ASN A 121 -12.60 -6.78 -8.96
C ASN A 121 -11.11 -7.15 -8.91
N ILE A 122 -10.35 -6.40 -8.08
CA ILE A 122 -8.88 -6.47 -7.98
C ILE A 122 -8.38 -7.85 -7.56
N SER A 123 -9.16 -8.61 -6.79
CA SER A 123 -8.85 -9.98 -6.37
C SER A 123 -8.65 -10.89 -7.59
N ALA A 124 -9.53 -10.78 -8.59
CA ALA A 124 -9.44 -11.52 -9.84
C ALA A 124 -8.36 -10.95 -10.78
N LEU A 125 -8.21 -9.63 -10.83
CA LEU A 125 -7.23 -8.97 -11.72
C LEU A 125 -5.78 -9.28 -11.34
N PHE A 126 -5.50 -9.39 -10.05
CA PHE A 126 -4.14 -9.50 -9.51
C PHE A 126 -3.87 -10.83 -8.78
N ASP A 127 -4.88 -11.69 -8.65
CA ASP A 127 -4.81 -12.93 -7.88
C ASP A 127 -4.31 -12.64 -6.44
N ILE A 128 -5.11 -11.89 -5.69
CA ILE A 128 -4.88 -11.49 -4.29
C ILE A 128 -6.10 -11.73 -3.41
N GLU A 129 -5.90 -11.73 -2.09
CA GLU A 129 -6.98 -11.81 -1.10
C GLU A 129 -7.41 -10.41 -0.61
N VAL A 130 -8.73 -10.20 -0.57
CA VAL A 130 -9.37 -8.94 -0.10
C VAL A 130 -10.18 -9.13 1.18
N SER A 131 -10.53 -10.38 1.53
CA SER A 131 -11.35 -10.73 2.70
C SER A 131 -10.76 -10.23 4.01
#